data_AF-A0A1C6JLV3-F1
#
_entry.id   AF-A0A1C6JLV3-F1
#
_cell.length_a   1.000
_cell.length_b   1.000
_cell.length_c   1.000
_cell.angle_alpha   90.00
_cell.angle_beta   90.00
_cell.angle_gamma   90.00
#
_symmetry.space_group_name_H-M   'P 1'
#
loop_
_entity.id
_entity.type
_entity.pdbx_description
1 polymer ?
#
loop_
_entity_poly.entity_id
_entity_poly.type
_entity_poly.pdbx_seq_one_letter_code
_entity_poly.pdbx_strand_id
1 'polypeptide(L)'
;MESNPRDYGEQCRFDAFCKKVLRNEARAYLRNMKRQREREAFFSDLSQAELDKLCVMDRYPSDSIVFSSHGYDLHIDNELVAEAFAALPQMEQSILILHCTLDLADGEIGNLVGMSRSAVQRHRTRALQELRETLSALMPKGG
;
A
#
# COMPACT_ATOMS: atom_id res chain seq x y z
N MET A 1 -20.76 59.89 -41.53
CA MET A 1 -19.33 59.54 -41.43
C MET A 1 -19.12 58.33 -42.30
N GLU A 2 -18.57 58.51 -43.50
CA GLU A 2 -18.26 57.39 -44.40
C GLU A 2 -17.02 56.68 -43.90
N SER A 3 -17.17 55.39 -43.58
CA SER A 3 -16.07 54.52 -43.19
C SER A 3 -15.11 54.35 -44.37
N ASN A 4 -13.83 54.67 -44.18
CA ASN A 4 -12.80 54.51 -45.21
C ASN A 4 -12.73 53.03 -45.64
N PRO A 5 -12.88 52.68 -46.94
CA PRO A 5 -12.90 51.30 -47.41
C PRO A 5 -11.67 50.46 -47.02
N ARG A 6 -10.53 51.11 -46.77
CA ARG A 6 -9.30 50.45 -46.31
C ARG A 6 -9.36 49.92 -44.87
N ASP A 7 -10.10 50.61 -44.00
CA ASP A 7 -10.22 50.30 -42.57
C ASP A 7 -11.11 49.06 -42.34
N TYR A 8 -12.12 48.88 -43.20
CA TYR A 8 -13.00 47.71 -43.21
C TYR A 8 -12.23 46.40 -43.46
N GLY A 9 -11.22 46.43 -44.34
CA GLY A 9 -10.40 45.25 -44.65
C GLY A 9 -9.55 44.77 -43.48
N GLU A 10 -9.00 45.69 -42.68
CA GLU A 10 -8.22 45.34 -41.48
C GLU A 10 -9.11 44.82 -40.35
N GLN A 11 -10.27 45.44 -40.15
CA GLN A 11 -11.28 44.97 -39.19
C GLN A 11 -11.76 43.55 -39.52
N CYS A 12 -12.03 43.25 -40.80
CA CYS A 12 -12.39 41.89 -41.23
C CYS A 12 -11.27 40.86 -40.99
N ARG A 13 -10.00 41.24 -41.17
CA ARG A 13 -8.85 40.34 -40.91
C ARG A 13 -8.69 40.06 -39.42
N PHE A 14 -8.83 41.08 -38.59
CA PHE A 14 -8.77 40.94 -37.14
C PHE A 14 -9.93 40.10 -36.60
N ASP A 15 -11.15 40.32 -37.09
CA ASP A 15 -12.33 39.53 -36.76
C ASP A 15 -12.14 38.04 -37.16
N ALA A 16 -11.66 37.78 -38.38
CA ALA A 16 -11.36 36.42 -38.83
C ALA A 16 -10.30 35.74 -37.96
N PHE A 17 -9.27 36.49 -37.53
CA PHE A 17 -8.25 36.01 -36.62
C PHE A 17 -8.84 35.66 -35.24
N CYS A 18 -9.60 36.57 -34.63
CA CYS A 18 -10.24 36.35 -33.33
C CYS A 18 -11.18 35.13 -33.36
N LYS A 19 -12.01 35.02 -34.39
CA LYS A 19 -12.89 33.85 -34.60
C LYS A 19 -12.11 32.54 -34.73
N LYS A 20 -10.96 32.57 -35.41
CA LYS A 20 -10.09 31.40 -35.54
C LYS A 20 -9.44 31.01 -34.22
N VAL A 21 -8.94 31.97 -33.46
CA VAL A 21 -8.35 31.75 -32.13
C VAL A 21 -9.39 31.15 -31.20
N LEU A 22 -10.58 31.76 -31.07
CA LEU A 22 -11.66 31.26 -30.21
C LEU A 22 -12.10 29.84 -30.59
N ARG A 23 -12.24 29.56 -31.89
CA ARG A 23 -12.59 28.21 -32.37
C ARG A 23 -11.50 27.18 -32.03
N ASN A 24 -10.23 27.54 -32.17
CA ASN A 24 -9.12 26.64 -31.85
C ASN A 24 -8.99 26.41 -30.36
N GLU A 25 -9.22 27.44 -29.55
CA GLU A 25 -9.19 27.32 -28.09
C GLU A 25 -10.32 26.42 -27.58
N ALA A 26 -11.54 26.60 -28.09
CA ALA A 26 -12.65 25.68 -27.77
C ALA A 26 -12.32 24.22 -28.13
N ARG A 27 -11.64 24.00 -29.27
CA ARG A 27 -11.17 22.65 -29.67
C ARG A 27 -10.04 22.12 -28.78
N ALA A 28 -9.13 22.98 -28.31
CA ALA A 28 -8.07 22.60 -27.39
C ALA A 28 -8.65 22.22 -26.03
N TYR A 29 -9.58 23.02 -25.51
CA TYR A 29 -10.31 22.76 -24.27
C TYR A 29 -11.01 21.40 -24.29
N LEU A 30 -11.84 21.13 -25.31
CA LEU A 30 -12.56 19.86 -25.42
C LEU A 30 -11.61 18.65 -25.54
N ARG A 31 -10.49 18.79 -26.27
CA ARG A 31 -9.47 17.74 -26.36
C ARG A 31 -8.79 17.49 -25.02
N ASN A 32 -8.46 18.54 -24.28
CA ASN A 32 -7.85 18.42 -22.96
C ASN A 32 -8.82 17.78 -21.97
N MET A 33 -10.09 18.17 -21.96
CA MET A 33 -11.12 17.53 -21.14
C MET A 33 -11.28 16.04 -21.45
N LYS A 34 -11.28 15.66 -22.74
CA LYS A 34 -11.35 14.25 -23.13
C LYS A 34 -10.13 13.47 -22.64
N ARG A 35 -8.92 13.99 -22.87
CA ARG A 35 -7.67 13.37 -22.40
C ARG A 35 -7.63 13.25 -20.88
N GLN A 36 -8.15 14.24 -20.17
CA GLN A 36 -8.25 14.22 -18.71
C GLN A 36 -9.17 13.08 -18.26
N ARG A 37 -10.39 12.98 -18.81
CA ARG A 37 -11.32 11.87 -18.50
C ARG A 37 -10.79 10.48 -18.87
N GLU A 38 -9.95 10.38 -19.90
CA GLU A 38 -9.30 9.11 -20.28
C GLU A 38 -8.19 8.68 -19.30
N ARG A 39 -7.68 9.61 -18.46
CA ARG A 39 -6.51 9.37 -17.59
C ARG A 39 -6.83 9.52 -16.10
N GLU A 40 -7.85 10.30 -15.77
CA GLU A 40 -8.21 10.69 -14.42
C GLU A 40 -9.67 10.31 -14.16
N ALA A 41 -9.93 9.78 -12.97
CA ALA A 41 -11.26 9.58 -12.43
C ALA A 41 -11.44 10.49 -11.21
N PHE A 42 -12.63 11.06 -11.03
CA PHE A 42 -12.92 11.81 -9.82
C PHE A 42 -13.05 10.85 -8.63
N PHE A 43 -12.61 11.28 -7.45
CA PHE A 43 -12.79 10.49 -6.22
C PHE A 43 -14.25 10.16 -5.93
N SER A 44 -15.20 11.03 -6.33
CA SER A 44 -16.64 10.79 -6.22
C SER A 44 -17.14 9.62 -7.06
N ASP A 45 -16.41 9.30 -8.13
CA ASP A 45 -16.78 8.27 -9.09
C ASP A 45 -16.11 6.93 -8.77
N LEU A 46 -15.15 6.93 -7.83
CA LEU A 46 -14.47 5.73 -7.36
C LEU A 46 -15.33 5.00 -6.33
N SER A 47 -15.32 3.67 -6.41
CA SER A 47 -15.89 2.82 -5.37
C SER A 47 -15.06 2.88 -4.08
N GLN A 48 -15.67 2.52 -2.95
CA GLN A 48 -14.95 2.43 -1.67
C GLN A 48 -13.71 1.53 -1.78
N ALA A 49 -13.83 0.38 -2.47
CA ALA A 49 -12.72 -0.54 -2.67
C ALA A 49 -11.56 0.03 -3.50
N GLU A 50 -11.82 1.02 -4.36
CA GLU A 50 -10.76 1.73 -5.08
C GLU A 50 -10.13 2.81 -4.22
N LEU A 51 -10.95 3.55 -3.46
CA LEU A 51 -10.48 4.55 -2.51
C LEU A 51 -9.60 3.94 -1.42
N ASP A 52 -9.96 2.76 -0.90
CA ASP A 52 -9.20 2.05 0.12
C ASP A 52 -7.78 1.69 -0.35
N LYS A 53 -7.57 1.49 -1.66
CA LYS A 53 -6.24 1.24 -2.25
C LYS A 53 -5.37 2.49 -2.31
N LEU A 54 -5.96 3.67 -2.23
CA LEU A 54 -5.27 4.96 -2.27
C LEU A 54 -4.82 5.42 -0.88
N CYS A 55 -5.27 4.73 0.18
CA CYS A 55 -4.80 4.99 1.52
C CYS A 55 -3.36 4.48 1.68
N VAL A 56 -2.46 5.37 2.10
CA VAL A 56 -1.12 5.02 2.57
C VAL A 56 -1.11 5.28 4.07
N MET A 57 -0.92 4.22 4.85
CA MET A 57 -0.66 4.33 6.28
C MET A 57 0.84 4.50 6.48
N ASP A 58 1.23 5.60 7.13
CA ASP A 58 2.60 5.74 7.61
C ASP A 58 2.89 4.62 8.62
N ARG A 59 4.06 4.00 8.51
CA ARG A 59 4.55 3.01 9.48
C ARG A 59 5.76 3.59 10.18
N TYR A 60 5.67 3.79 11.49
CA TYR A 60 6.81 4.22 12.29
C TYR A 60 7.37 3.05 13.11
N PRO A 61 8.69 2.99 13.35
CA PRO A 61 9.28 1.96 14.21
C PRO A 61 8.69 1.95 15.64
N SER A 62 8.19 3.09 16.11
CA SER A 62 7.49 3.24 17.39
C SER A 62 6.18 2.46 17.49
N ASP A 63 5.61 2.08 16.35
CA ASP A 63 4.30 1.43 16.28
C ASP A 63 4.43 -0.10 16.35
N SER A 64 5.66 -0.61 16.47
CA SER A 64 5.97 -2.03 16.50
C SER A 64 6.61 -2.46 17.81
N ILE A 65 6.25 -3.65 18.28
CA ILE A 65 6.91 -4.32 19.40
C ILE A 65 8.02 -5.22 18.83
N VAL A 66 9.22 -5.11 19.39
CA VAL A 66 10.43 -5.80 18.88
C VAL A 66 10.76 -7.01 19.73
N PHE A 67 10.93 -8.16 19.08
CA PHE A 67 11.42 -9.40 19.69
C PHE A 67 12.75 -9.79 19.06
N SER A 68 13.78 -9.96 19.89
CA SER A 68 15.15 -10.19 19.43
C SER A 68 15.65 -11.60 19.76
N SER A 69 16.30 -12.25 18.80
CA SER A 69 17.00 -13.53 19.01
C SER A 69 18.14 -13.71 18.02
N HIS A 70 19.28 -14.22 18.50
CA HIS A 70 20.49 -14.47 17.68
C HIS A 70 20.99 -13.25 16.87
N GLY A 71 20.73 -12.03 17.36
CA GLY A 71 21.11 -10.79 16.68
C GLY A 71 20.13 -10.32 15.60
N TYR A 72 18.93 -10.92 15.52
CA TYR A 72 17.87 -10.54 14.60
C TYR A 72 16.63 -10.07 15.35
N ASP A 73 15.96 -9.07 14.77
CA ASP A 73 14.81 -8.38 15.35
C ASP A 73 13.55 -8.64 14.53
N LEU A 74 12.53 -9.21 15.15
CA LEU A 74 11.19 -9.37 14.59
C LEU A 74 10.31 -8.23 15.09
N HIS A 75 9.79 -7.44 14.15
CA HIS A 75 8.85 -6.36 14.41
C HIS A 75 7.41 -6.87 14.29
N ILE A 76 6.61 -6.69 15.33
CA ILE A 76 5.19 -7.02 15.35
C ILE A 76 4.38 -5.75 15.61
N ASP A 77 3.64 -5.29 14.61
CA ASP A 77 2.83 -4.06 14.67
C ASP A 77 1.52 -4.26 15.46
N ASN A 78 0.98 -5.48 15.46
CA ASN A 78 -0.29 -5.75 16.13
C ASN A 78 -0.07 -6.17 17.58
N GLU A 79 -0.63 -5.40 18.52
CA GLU A 79 -0.50 -5.61 19.96
C GLU A 79 -0.98 -7.01 20.41
N LEU A 80 -2.14 -7.49 19.92
CA LEU A 80 -2.65 -8.82 20.26
C LEU A 80 -1.74 -9.95 19.76
N VAL A 81 -1.16 -9.76 18.57
CA VAL A 81 -0.18 -10.71 18.02
C VAL A 81 1.10 -10.70 18.84
N ALA A 82 1.57 -9.52 19.26
CA ALA A 82 2.76 -9.39 20.08
C ALA A 82 2.56 -10.02 21.47
N GLU A 83 1.41 -9.83 22.10
CA GLU A 83 1.07 -10.48 23.37
C GLU A 83 1.03 -12.00 23.24
N ALA A 84 0.34 -12.53 22.21
CA ALA A 84 0.30 -13.96 21.95
C ALA A 84 1.70 -14.54 21.66
N PHE A 85 2.53 -13.79 20.94
CA PHE A 85 3.92 -14.16 20.66
C PHE A 85 4.77 -14.16 21.93
N ALA A 86 4.62 -13.16 22.79
CA ALA A 86 5.33 -13.07 24.07
C ALA A 86 4.99 -14.22 25.02
N ALA A 87 3.78 -14.79 24.92
CA ALA A 87 3.34 -15.94 25.70
C ALA A 87 3.95 -17.28 25.26
N LEU A 88 4.52 -17.36 24.05
CA LEU A 88 5.22 -18.56 23.59
C LEU A 88 6.49 -18.81 24.40
N PRO A 89 6.96 -20.07 24.53
CA PRO A 89 8.25 -20.32 25.15
C PRO A 89 9.40 -19.74 24.30
N GLN A 90 10.50 -19.40 24.96
CA GLN A 90 11.62 -18.67 24.34
C GLN A 90 12.27 -19.38 23.15
N MET A 91 12.20 -20.72 23.12
CA MET A 91 12.72 -21.53 22.01
C MET A 91 11.86 -21.35 20.75
N GLU A 92 10.54 -21.44 20.91
CA GLU A 92 9.55 -21.21 19.85
C GLU A 92 9.65 -19.78 19.32
N GLN A 93 9.77 -18.78 20.21
CA GLN A 93 10.01 -17.39 19.81
C GLN A 93 11.28 -17.27 18.97
N SER A 94 12.39 -17.88 19.41
CA SER A 94 13.67 -17.83 18.69
C SER A 94 13.58 -18.48 17.29
N ILE A 95 12.91 -19.63 17.18
CA ILE A 95 12.70 -20.31 15.89
C ILE A 95 11.85 -19.43 14.96
N LEU A 96 10.79 -18.80 15.46
CA LEU A 96 9.93 -17.94 14.66
C LEU A 96 10.60 -16.64 14.25
N ILE A 97 11.40 -16.00 15.12
CA ILE A 97 12.20 -14.83 14.77
C ILE A 97 13.11 -15.18 13.58
N LEU A 98 13.89 -16.25 13.69
CA LEU A 98 14.81 -16.69 12.62
C LEU A 98 14.08 -17.07 11.33
N HIS A 99 12.92 -17.70 11.43
CA HIS A 99 12.13 -18.08 10.27
C HIS A 99 11.51 -16.87 9.57
N CYS A 100 10.91 -15.93 10.31
CA CYS A 100 10.15 -14.83 9.74
C CYS A 100 11.01 -13.62 9.33
N THR A 101 12.17 -13.42 9.96
CA THR A 101 13.04 -12.27 9.63
C THR A 101 14.02 -12.56 8.48
N LEU A 102 14.44 -13.82 8.34
CA LEU A 102 15.47 -14.23 7.38
C LEU A 102 15.00 -15.26 6.36
N ASP A 103 13.75 -15.73 6.45
CA ASP A 103 13.21 -16.83 5.64
C ASP A 103 14.07 -18.10 5.68
N LEU A 104 14.80 -18.33 6.80
CA LEU A 104 15.67 -19.50 6.94
C LEU A 104 14.87 -20.81 6.89
N ALA A 105 15.44 -21.81 6.22
CA ALA A 105 14.90 -23.14 6.22
C ALA A 105 15.12 -23.82 7.59
N ASP A 106 14.24 -24.76 7.94
CA ASP A 106 14.29 -25.48 9.23
C ASP A 106 15.65 -26.16 9.50
N GLY A 107 16.38 -26.54 8.46
CA GLY A 107 17.72 -27.11 8.59
C GLY A 107 18.78 -26.07 8.99
N GLU A 108 18.70 -24.87 8.43
CA GLU A 108 19.62 -23.76 8.73
C GLU A 108 19.37 -23.22 10.15
N ILE A 109 18.08 -23.08 10.51
CA ILE A 109 17.67 -22.75 11.88
C ILE A 109 18.18 -23.82 12.84
N GLY A 110 18.03 -25.10 12.50
CA GLY A 110 18.50 -26.22 13.31
C GLY A 110 20.01 -26.16 13.58
N ASN A 111 20.80 -25.81 12.57
CA ASN A 111 22.24 -25.62 12.73
C ASN A 111 22.57 -24.47 13.69
N LEU A 112 21.77 -23.40 13.72
CA LEU A 112 21.97 -22.25 14.59
C LEU A 112 21.57 -22.55 16.05
N VAL A 113 20.43 -23.20 16.25
CA VAL A 113 19.85 -23.47 17.58
C VAL A 113 20.26 -24.82 18.17
N GLY A 114 21.07 -25.61 17.46
CA GLY A 114 21.55 -26.92 17.90
C GLY A 114 20.50 -28.04 17.85
N MET A 115 19.56 -27.96 16.91
CA MET A 115 18.46 -28.93 16.73
C MET A 115 18.48 -29.60 15.36
N SER A 116 17.87 -30.79 15.27
CA SER A 116 17.60 -31.39 13.97
C SER A 116 16.54 -30.59 13.21
N ARG A 117 16.59 -30.63 11.86
CA ARG A 117 15.57 -30.04 10.99
C ARG A 117 14.14 -30.44 11.42
N SER A 118 13.91 -31.70 11.74
CA SER A 118 12.58 -32.21 12.11
C SER A 118 12.11 -31.70 13.47
N ALA A 119 13.03 -31.50 14.43
CA ALA A 119 12.71 -30.88 15.70
C ALA A 119 12.29 -29.42 15.50
N VAL A 120 13.04 -28.64 14.72
CA VAL A 120 12.68 -27.26 14.36
C VAL A 120 11.32 -27.20 13.68
N GLN A 121 11.09 -28.06 12.68
CA GLN A 121 9.81 -28.14 11.99
C GLN A 121 8.65 -28.36 12.98
N ARG A 122 8.81 -29.30 13.92
CA ARG A 122 7.80 -29.59 14.94
C ARG A 122 7.54 -28.39 15.85
N HIS A 123 8.60 -27.75 16.37
CA HIS A 123 8.46 -26.55 17.21
C HIS A 123 7.78 -25.42 16.45
N ARG A 124 8.19 -25.15 15.20
CA ARG A 124 7.57 -24.12 14.36
C ARG A 124 6.09 -24.40 14.11
N THR A 125 5.75 -25.60 13.64
CA THR A 125 4.35 -25.97 13.35
C THR A 125 3.49 -25.87 14.60
N ARG A 126 3.99 -26.31 15.76
CA ARG A 126 3.29 -26.20 17.03
C ARG A 126 3.10 -24.74 17.44
N ALA A 127 4.15 -23.92 17.40
CA ALA A 127 4.09 -22.51 17.79
C ALA A 127 3.09 -21.73 16.92
N LEU A 128 3.11 -21.94 15.60
CA LEU A 128 2.15 -21.31 14.68
C LEU A 128 0.71 -21.76 14.96
N GLN A 129 0.51 -23.03 15.32
CA GLN A 129 -0.80 -23.55 15.69
C GLN A 129 -1.30 -22.92 17.00
N GLU A 130 -0.46 -22.83 18.03
CA GLU A 130 -0.79 -22.19 19.31
C GLU A 130 -1.12 -20.69 19.13
N LEU A 131 -0.35 -19.97 18.30
CA LEU A 131 -0.67 -18.59 17.93
C LEU A 131 -2.03 -18.47 17.24
N ARG A 132 -2.30 -19.35 16.28
CA ARG A 132 -3.56 -19.36 15.54
C ARG A 132 -4.75 -19.61 16.45
N GLU A 133 -4.65 -20.57 17.36
CA GLU A 133 -5.69 -20.88 18.34
C GLU A 133 -5.93 -19.70 19.29
N THR A 134 -4.86 -19.14 19.86
CA THR A 134 -4.92 -18.00 20.77
C THR A 134 -5.59 -16.78 20.11
N LEU A 135 -5.15 -16.42 18.90
CA LEU A 135 -5.72 -15.28 18.17
C LEU A 135 -7.16 -15.54 17.73
N SER A 136 -7.49 -16.78 17.35
CA SER A 136 -8.87 -17.13 16.98
C SER A 136 -9.86 -17.05 18.14
N ALA A 137 -9.39 -17.25 19.38
CA ALA A 137 -10.20 -17.09 20.58
C ALA A 137 -10.42 -15.61 20.95
N LEU A 138 -9.45 -14.75 20.63
CA LEU A 138 -9.49 -13.31 20.91
C LEU A 138 -10.34 -12.54 19.89
N MET A 139 -10.48 -13.04 18.67
CA MET A 139 -11.36 -12.45 17.66
C MET A 139 -12.81 -12.92 17.88
N PRO A 140 -13.77 -12.06 18.26
CA PRO A 140 -15.18 -12.43 18.16
C PRO A 140 -15.45 -12.74 16.69
N LYS A 141 -16.12 -13.87 16.41
CA LYS A 141 -16.60 -14.20 15.06
C LYS A 141 -17.42 -13.00 14.58
N GLY A 142 -16.83 -12.18 13.71
CA GLY A 142 -17.48 -11.01 13.16
C GLY A 142 -18.80 -11.42 12.51
N GLY A 143 -19.88 -10.77 12.92
CA GLY A 143 -21.17 -10.79 12.24
C GLY A 143 -21.17 -9.93 10.98
#